data_AF-A0A0A8X5U3-F1
#
_entry.id   AF-A0A0A8X5U3-F1
#
_cell.length_a   1.000
_cell.length_b   1.000
_cell.length_c   1.000
_cell.angle_alpha   90.00
_cell.angle_beta   90.00
_cell.angle_gamma   90.00
#
_symmetry.space_group_name_H-M   'P 1'
#
loop_
_entity.id
_entity.type
_entity.pdbx_description
1 polymer ?
#
loop_
_entity_poly.entity_id
_entity_poly.type
_entity_poly.pdbx_seq_one_letter_code
_entity_poly.pdbx_strand_id
1 'polypeptide(L)' 'MINSKGEIGFRDEEMFMTQKLLLESEGIQFNTEKSLPLKSYLWHIDSEIY' A
#
# COMPACT_ATOMS: atom_id res chain seq x y z
N MET A 1 5.70 -2.55 -3.36
CA MET A 1 4.79 -2.08 -4.44
C MET A 1 3.40 -2.60 -4.14
N ILE A 2 2.36 -1.75 -4.24
CA ILE A 2 0.95 -2.14 -4.03
C ILE A 2 0.28 -2.28 -5.39
N ASN A 3 -0.51 -3.34 -5.59
CA ASN A 3 -1.22 -3.55 -6.86
C ASN A 3 -2.45 -2.63 -6.97
N SER A 4 -3.11 -2.63 -8.14
CA SER A 4 -4.30 -1.81 -8.39
C SER A 4 -5.53 -2.20 -7.55
N LYS A 5 -5.50 -3.33 -6.84
CA LYS A 5 -6.53 -3.76 -5.88
C LYS A 5 -6.27 -3.28 -4.46
N GLY A 6 -5.12 -2.63 -4.20
CA GLY A 6 -4.72 -2.23 -2.86
C GLY A 6 -4.08 -3.35 -2.04
N GLU A 7 -3.53 -4.38 -2.70
CA GLU A 7 -2.90 -5.53 -2.03
C GLU A 7 -1.38 -5.55 -2.22
N ILE A 8 -0.67 -6.17 -1.28
CA ILE A 8 0.75 -6.49 -1.40
C ILE A 8 0.92 -7.70 -2.33
N GLY A 9 1.80 -7.58 -3.34
CA GLY A 9 1.98 -8.59 -4.38
C GLY A 9 2.93 -9.76 -4.04
N PHE A 10 3.51 -9.79 -2.84
CA PHE A 10 4.41 -10.87 -2.45
C PHE A 10 3.65 -12.15 -2.11
N ARG A 11 4.14 -13.28 -2.64
CA ARG A 11 3.67 -14.62 -2.24
C ARG A 11 4.43 -15.18 -1.05
N ASP A 12 5.66 -14.71 -0.86
CA ASP A 12 6.47 -15.01 0.30
C ASP A 12 5.90 -14.29 1.53
N GLU A 13 5.68 -15.05 2.61
CA GLU A 13 5.02 -14.56 3.82
C GLU A 13 5.88 -13.57 4.60
N GLU A 14 7.20 -13.80 4.68
CA GLU A 14 8.12 -12.91 5.38
C GLU A 14 8.21 -11.56 4.65
N MET A 15 8.32 -11.57 3.32
CA MET A 15 8.31 -10.36 2.51
C MET A 15 6.98 -9.62 2.60
N PHE A 16 5.86 -10.34 2.62
CA PHE A 16 4.52 -9.77 2.81
C PHE A 16 4.44 -9.04 4.16
N MET A 17 4.81 -9.73 5.25
CA MET A 17 4.76 -9.18 6.60
C MET A 17 5.70 -7.98 6.76
N THR A 18 6.90 -8.06 6.20
CA THR A 18 7.86 -6.95 6.21
C THR A 18 7.28 -5.72 5.51
N GLN A 19 6.70 -5.87 4.32
CA GLN A 19 6.08 -4.73 3.62
C GLN A 19 4.88 -4.17 4.39
N LYS A 20 4.04 -5.03 4.99
CA LYS A 20 2.89 -4.60 5.80
C LYS A 20 3.34 -3.75 6.99
N LEU A 21 4.31 -4.24 7.76
CA LEU A 21 4.85 -3.52 8.93
C LEU A 21 5.43 -2.16 8.56
N LEU A 22 6.16 -2.08 7.44
CA LEU A 22 6.72 -0.82 6.95
C LEU A 22 5.63 0.18 6.54
N LEU A 23 4.54 -0.27 5.92
CA LEU A 23 3.43 0.61 5.57
C LEU A 23 2.66 1.08 6.82
N GLU A 24 2.42 0.17 7.77
CA GLU A 24 1.77 0.49 9.05
C GLU A 24 2.62 1.48 9.88
N SER A 25 3.96 1.39 9.84
CA SER A 25 4.83 2.36 10.51
C SER A 25 4.77 3.77 9.90
N GLU A 26 4.40 3.88 8.62
CA GLU A 26 4.15 5.16 7.93
C GLU A 26 2.70 5.64 8.11
N GLY A 27 1.90 4.96 8.94
CA GLY A 27 0.51 5.34 9.25
C GLY A 27 -0.53 4.84 8.24
N ILE A 28 -0.16 3.94 7.33
CA ILE A 28 -1.10 3.32 6.40
C ILE A 28 -1.89 2.23 7.12
N GLN A 29 -3.22 2.34 7.09
CA GLN A 29 -4.11 1.39 7.74
C GLN A 29 -4.64 0.37 6.73
N PHE A 30 -4.55 -0.90 7.11
CA PHE A 30 -5.15 -2.00 6.37
C PHE A 30 -6.60 -2.20 6.83
N ASN A 31 -7.53 -2.35 5.87
CA ASN A 31 -8.94 -2.60 6.17
C ASN A 31 -9.26 -4.11 6.24
N THR A 32 -8.37 -4.95 5.73
CA THR A 32 -8.39 -6.41 5.89
C THR A 32 -6.97 -6.91 6.12
N GLU A 33 -6.80 -8.21 6.32
CA GLU A 33 -5.46 -8.82 6.47
C GLU A 33 -4.50 -8.44 5.33
N LYS A 34 -5.02 -8.31 4.09
CA LYS A 34 -4.21 -8.20 2.86
C LYS A 34 -4.43 -6.94 2.04
N SER A 35 -5.42 -6.12 2.36
CA SER A 35 -5.77 -4.94 1.58
C SER A 35 -5.77 -3.66 2.40
N LEU A 36 -5.43 -2.58 1.73
CA LEU A 36 -5.57 -1.22 2.23
C LEU A 36 -6.50 -0.42 1.30
N PRO A 37 -7.19 0.63 1.80
CA PRO A 37 -8.06 1.47 0.97
C PRO A 37 -7.20 2.35 0.04
N LEU A 38 -6.83 1.80 -1.12
CA LEU A 38 -5.84 2.39 -2.04
C LEU A 38 -6.12 3.85 -2.38
N LYS A 39 -7.38 4.23 -2.63
CA LYS A 39 -7.76 5.61 -2.97
C LYS A 39 -7.41 6.64 -1.91
N SER A 40 -7.34 6.26 -0.64
CA SER A 40 -6.99 7.15 0.47
C SER A 40 -5.49 7.43 0.55
N TYR A 41 -4.67 6.58 -0.07
CA TYR A 41 -3.21 6.62 0.01
C TYR A 41 -2.54 6.75 -1.36
N LEU A 42 -3.32 6.87 -2.43
CA LEU A 42 -2.77 7.09 -3.77
C LEU A 42 -2.09 8.44 -3.80
N TRP A 43 -0.82 8.42 -4.20
CA TRP A 43 -0.13 9.65 -4.49
C TRP A 43 -0.75 10.30 -5.74
N HIS A 44 -1.17 11.54 -5.59
CA HIS A 44 -1.67 12.36 -6.67
C HIS A 44 -0.53 13.22 -7.19
N ILE A 45 -0.13 13.01 -8.45
CA ILE A 45 0.62 14.03 -9.19
C ILE A 45 -0.36 15.18 -9.39
N ASP A 46 -0.17 16.26 -8.65
CA ASP A 46 -0.64 17.54 -9.12
C ASP A 46 0.19 17.84 -10.37
N SER A 47 -0.45 17.81 -11.54
CA SER A 47 0.21 18.23 -12.77
C SER A 47 0.45 19.73 -12.65
N GLU A 48 1.58 20.12 -12.09
CA GLU A 48 2.11 21.46 -12.33
C GLU A 48 2.46 21.54 -13.83
N ILE A 49 1.47 22.04 -14.55
CA ILE A 49 1.52 22.96 -15.70
C ILE A 49 2.94 23.13 -16.27
N TYR A 50 3.16 22.56 -17.46
CA TYR A 50 4.16 23.03 -18.41
C TYR A 50 3.47 23.63 -19.63
#